data_AF-W5KX10-F1
#
_entry.id   AF-W5KX10-F1
#
_cell.length_a   1.000
_cell.length_b   1.000
_cell.length_c   1.000
_cell.angle_alpha   90.00
_cell.angle_beta   90.00
_cell.angle_gamma   90.00
#
_symmetry.space_group_name_H-M   'P 1'
#
loop_
_entity.id
_entity.type
_entity.pdbx_description
1 polymer ?
#
loop_
_entity_poly.entity_id
_entity_poly.type
_entity_poly.pdbx_seq_one_letter_code
_entity_poly.pdbx_strand_id
1 'polypeptide(L)'
;MSAFRLDLHHAPSAPRRLDSDRMDSSPSAPPEPDSDRMESPLDSSPQFPQCPPLHAPPPLSDTGGLEPPSPPPPPLLHPGGLGTALEEELAMLAREREREQEEDAAELAAASEAPLEQDVDLLALFRQKERDLVLAAKLGKALLERNQDLSKQYENMNQELNQKLEHLEQEKHELRRRLERREGEWEGRVAELETDVQQLQGELERHQMQLREADRDKTRAITELSEQNHRLLEQLSRAAEVERQLSTQVHSLRDDFREKSLSTNQHMTRLENLQAEIKMLSERKRELERRVTAVLEENEQLQHTVDSLRERALVLERQCHEKDLQLRQGQLELQEVRVSHRQLSAQLEELSEEQSLQSFSTNSHSLLCEIEQSMEQEELEQEREQLRLQLWEAYCQVRSICSHLRGNDITDSALSTDSSMDESSETSSAKDVPTGSLQSSLLELRRLTQNLLDGNESTIALLSLEVCSSREENERLRAMSEVQEPNEQLQSAIRDRDDAIAKKKAVELELAKCKIDIMSLNSQLLDAIQQKLNLSQQLEAWQDDMHRVIDQQLMDKHQEEWRDAPYSFSGAGVGPRAHSGPPSRRPHRLSDRDKRLFSFFKKN
;
A
#
# COMPACT_ATOMS: atom_id res chain seq x y z
N MET A 1 34.64 48.37 37.75
CA MET A 1 34.91 49.75 37.29
C MET A 1 35.29 49.70 35.81
N SER A 2 35.16 50.81 35.06
CA SER A 2 35.64 51.06 33.67
C SER A 2 35.41 49.95 32.62
N ALA A 3 34.50 50.01 31.62
CA ALA A 3 34.11 51.06 30.66
C ALA A 3 34.91 51.05 29.33
N PHE A 4 34.17 50.82 28.22
CA PHE A 4 34.48 51.01 26.79
C PHE A 4 35.67 50.20 26.20
N ARG A 5 35.56 49.43 25.09
CA ARG A 5 34.84 49.56 23.79
C ARG A 5 35.53 50.51 22.82
N LEU A 6 36.01 49.98 21.69
CA LEU A 6 36.20 50.70 20.43
C LEU A 6 36.27 49.72 19.24
N ASP A 7 35.29 49.80 18.33
CA ASP A 7 35.35 49.24 16.97
C ASP A 7 36.09 50.21 16.04
N LEU A 8 36.67 49.74 14.92
CA LEU A 8 36.96 50.61 13.76
C LEU A 8 37.12 49.84 12.43
N HIS A 9 36.51 50.37 11.37
CA HIS A 9 36.54 49.84 10.01
C HIS A 9 37.81 50.27 9.24
N HIS A 10 38.26 49.48 8.25
CA HIS A 10 38.00 49.80 6.82
C HIS A 10 38.35 48.66 5.83
N ALA A 11 37.86 48.79 4.60
CA ALA A 11 38.11 47.93 3.43
C ALA A 11 39.03 48.71 2.42
N PRO A 12 39.12 48.41 1.10
CA PRO A 12 38.68 47.25 0.30
C PRO A 12 39.73 46.73 -0.72
N SER A 13 39.42 45.67 -1.48
CA SER A 13 39.69 45.61 -2.94
C SER A 13 39.13 44.33 -3.58
N ALA A 14 38.68 44.45 -4.83
CA ALA A 14 38.34 43.34 -5.74
C ALA A 14 38.88 43.67 -7.14
N PRO A 15 39.07 42.66 -8.01
CA PRO A 15 38.26 42.70 -9.24
C PRO A 15 37.78 41.33 -9.78
N ARG A 16 36.61 41.39 -10.45
CA ARG A 16 36.18 40.72 -11.70
C ARG A 16 37.23 39.78 -12.36
N ARG A 17 36.91 38.60 -12.95
CA ARG A 17 35.66 37.96 -13.43
C ARG A 17 35.95 36.42 -13.58
N LEU A 18 35.19 35.48 -14.19
CA LEU A 18 34.04 35.45 -15.12
C LEU A 18 32.97 34.41 -14.71
N ASP A 19 31.75 34.62 -15.19
CA ASP A 19 30.67 33.71 -15.61
C ASP A 19 30.74 32.18 -15.35
N SER A 20 29.72 31.69 -14.64
CA SER A 20 28.88 30.58 -15.13
C SER A 20 27.47 30.66 -14.52
N ASP A 21 26.52 31.22 -15.26
CA ASP A 21 25.08 31.01 -15.03
C ASP A 21 24.76 29.49 -15.13
N ARG A 22 23.64 28.93 -14.62
CA ARG A 22 22.29 29.50 -14.69
C ARG A 22 21.26 28.78 -13.80
N MET A 23 20.46 29.59 -13.09
CA MET A 23 19.07 29.35 -12.63
C MET A 23 18.74 28.07 -11.84
N ASP A 24 18.49 28.25 -10.54
CA ASP A 24 17.35 27.58 -9.89
C ASP A 24 16.05 27.89 -10.65
N SER A 25 15.10 26.96 -10.66
CA SER A 25 13.76 27.18 -11.19
C SER A 25 12.75 26.26 -10.51
N SER A 26 12.23 26.71 -9.37
CA SER A 26 11.13 26.06 -8.65
C SER A 26 9.88 25.98 -9.55
N PRO A 27 9.28 24.79 -9.75
CA PRO A 27 7.95 24.71 -10.35
C PRO A 27 6.92 25.22 -9.35
N SER A 28 6.11 26.21 -9.75
CA SER A 28 4.97 26.67 -8.96
C SER A 28 3.94 25.56 -8.76
N ALA A 29 3.25 25.58 -7.61
CA ALA A 29 2.06 24.76 -7.41
C ALA A 29 0.95 25.15 -8.42
N PRO A 30 0.21 24.18 -8.99
CA PRO A 30 -1.10 24.45 -9.59
C PRO A 30 -2.13 24.76 -8.48
N PRO A 31 -3.21 25.51 -8.79
CA PRO A 31 -4.25 25.80 -7.81
C PRO A 31 -5.13 24.58 -7.52
N GLU A 32 -5.63 24.50 -6.29
CA GLU A 32 -6.71 23.59 -5.91
C GLU A 32 -8.03 24.04 -6.59
N PRO A 33 -8.81 23.10 -7.18
CA PRO A 33 -10.22 23.34 -7.46
C PRO A 33 -11.08 22.90 -6.25
N ASP A 34 -11.88 23.82 -5.70
CA ASP A 34 -12.94 23.47 -4.75
C ASP A 34 -13.85 22.39 -5.34
N SER A 35 -13.91 21.21 -4.71
CA SER A 35 -14.69 20.06 -5.20
C SER A 35 -15.71 19.53 -4.19
N ASP A 36 -16.06 20.33 -3.18
CA ASP A 36 -17.09 20.00 -2.20
C ASP A 36 -18.50 20.35 -2.72
N ARG A 37 -18.92 19.65 -3.79
CA ARG A 37 -20.32 19.62 -4.22
C ARG A 37 -20.71 18.24 -4.77
N MET A 38 -21.18 17.39 -3.86
CA MET A 38 -21.92 16.16 -4.18
C MET A 38 -23.22 16.50 -4.93
N GLU A 39 -23.15 16.59 -6.26
CA GLU A 39 -24.35 16.51 -7.10
C GLU A 39 -24.77 15.05 -7.29
N SER A 40 -26.08 14.81 -7.31
CA SER A 40 -26.70 13.48 -7.31
C SER A 40 -26.33 12.65 -8.55
N PRO A 41 -26.26 11.30 -8.43
CA PRO A 41 -25.92 10.44 -9.56
C PRO A 41 -26.93 10.59 -10.71
N LEU A 42 -26.44 10.98 -11.88
CA LEU A 42 -27.22 11.04 -13.12
C LEU A 42 -27.46 9.63 -13.66
N ASP A 43 -28.66 9.12 -13.45
CA ASP A 43 -29.15 7.84 -13.97
C ASP A 43 -29.09 7.83 -15.51
N SER A 44 -27.99 7.29 -16.03
CA SER A 44 -27.68 7.24 -17.46
C SER A 44 -28.31 6.03 -18.14
N SER A 45 -29.61 5.84 -17.88
CA SER A 45 -30.45 4.86 -18.58
C SER A 45 -30.53 5.18 -20.08
N PRO A 46 -30.41 4.18 -20.97
CA PRO A 46 -30.45 4.43 -22.42
C PRO A 46 -31.85 4.88 -22.86
N GLN A 47 -31.94 6.07 -23.45
CA GLN A 47 -33.19 6.58 -24.02
C GLN A 47 -33.60 5.77 -25.25
N PHE A 48 -34.51 4.81 -25.04
CA PHE A 48 -35.38 4.35 -26.12
C PHE A 48 -36.23 5.54 -26.62
N PRO A 49 -36.44 5.68 -27.94
CA PRO A 49 -37.33 6.71 -28.47
C PRO A 49 -38.75 6.46 -27.99
N GLN A 50 -39.30 7.39 -27.19
CA GLN A 50 -40.68 7.30 -26.71
C GLN A 50 -41.65 7.53 -27.87
N CYS A 51 -42.66 6.66 -27.99
CA CYS A 51 -43.75 6.83 -28.94
C CYS A 51 -44.54 8.11 -28.61
N PRO A 52 -44.94 8.93 -29.61
CA PRO A 52 -45.88 10.03 -29.38
C PRO A 52 -47.27 9.50 -28.99
N PRO A 53 -48.08 10.30 -28.28
CA PRO A 53 -49.39 9.88 -27.82
C PRO A 53 -50.41 9.69 -28.95
N LEU A 54 -51.39 8.82 -28.72
CA LEU A 54 -52.53 8.60 -29.60
C LEU A 54 -53.33 9.89 -29.79
N HIS A 55 -53.27 10.46 -31.01
CA HIS A 55 -54.21 11.47 -31.46
C HIS A 55 -55.37 10.81 -32.22
N ALA A 56 -56.56 11.40 -32.08
CA ALA A 56 -57.77 10.94 -32.77
C ALA A 56 -57.64 11.13 -34.30
N PRO A 57 -58.32 10.31 -35.11
CA PRO A 57 -58.16 10.34 -36.56
C PRO A 57 -58.61 11.68 -37.18
N PRO A 58 -57.89 12.21 -38.18
CA PRO A 58 -58.34 13.37 -38.96
C PRO A 58 -59.55 13.01 -39.84
N PRO A 59 -60.36 14.00 -40.26
CA PRO A 59 -61.53 13.75 -41.10
C PRO A 59 -61.14 13.32 -42.52
N LEU A 60 -61.87 12.34 -43.06
CA LEU A 60 -61.83 11.97 -44.48
C LEU A 60 -62.11 13.23 -45.33
N SER A 61 -61.25 13.50 -46.31
CA SER A 61 -61.37 14.61 -47.25
C SER A 61 -61.04 14.12 -48.66
N ASP A 62 -61.83 14.55 -49.64
CA ASP A 62 -61.96 14.00 -50.99
C ASP A 62 -60.68 13.63 -51.76
N THR A 63 -60.69 12.43 -52.36
CA THR A 63 -60.35 12.27 -53.79
C THR A 63 -61.16 11.13 -54.40
N GLY A 64 -61.73 11.35 -55.60
CA GLY A 64 -62.15 10.26 -56.48
C GLY A 64 -63.54 9.66 -56.25
N GLY A 65 -64.60 10.48 -56.25
CA GLY A 65 -65.96 9.97 -56.42
C GLY A 65 -66.13 9.29 -57.79
N LEU A 66 -66.32 7.97 -57.79
CA LEU A 66 -66.77 7.21 -58.96
C LEU A 66 -68.27 6.97 -58.83
N GLU A 67 -69.07 7.78 -59.52
CA GLU A 67 -70.50 7.52 -59.67
C GLU A 67 -70.73 6.17 -60.37
N PRO A 68 -71.77 5.39 -60.00
CA PRO A 68 -72.23 4.32 -60.86
C PRO A 68 -72.76 4.94 -62.17
N PRO A 69 -72.44 4.39 -63.34
CA PRO A 69 -72.88 4.97 -64.61
C PRO A 69 -74.41 5.00 -64.68
N SER A 70 -74.95 6.17 -65.05
CA SER A 70 -76.38 6.34 -65.29
C SER A 70 -76.85 5.47 -66.47
N PRO A 71 -78.09 4.94 -66.44
CA PRO A 71 -78.62 4.17 -67.56
C PRO A 71 -78.73 5.06 -68.81
N PRO A 72 -78.45 4.53 -70.01
CA PRO A 72 -78.58 5.28 -71.25
C PRO A 72 -80.05 5.70 -71.47
N PRO A 73 -80.30 6.85 -72.13
CA PRO A 73 -81.66 7.26 -72.48
C PRO A 73 -82.29 6.23 -73.45
N PRO A 74 -83.62 6.03 -73.40
CA PRO A 74 -84.30 5.19 -74.38
C PRO A 74 -84.11 5.78 -75.79
N PRO A 75 -83.98 4.94 -76.84
CA PRO A 75 -83.83 5.42 -78.20
C PRO A 75 -85.08 6.20 -78.63
N LEU A 76 -84.86 7.37 -79.23
CA LEU A 76 -85.93 8.20 -79.79
C LEU A 76 -86.56 7.49 -80.99
N LEU A 77 -87.70 6.85 -80.77
CA LEU A 77 -88.54 6.32 -81.85
C LEU A 77 -89.04 7.48 -82.72
N HIS A 78 -88.46 7.63 -83.91
CA HIS A 78 -88.85 8.63 -84.91
C HIS A 78 -90.29 8.37 -85.41
N PRO A 79 -91.25 9.27 -85.18
CA PRO A 79 -92.62 9.10 -85.66
C PRO A 79 -92.75 9.63 -87.10
N GLY A 80 -92.26 8.87 -88.10
CA GLY A 80 -92.29 9.29 -89.50
C GLY A 80 -92.24 8.14 -90.50
N GLY A 81 -92.87 8.31 -91.66
CA GLY A 81 -92.88 7.36 -92.80
C GLY A 81 -93.87 6.18 -92.71
N LEU A 82 -94.28 5.78 -91.50
CA LEU A 82 -95.17 4.62 -91.31
C LEU A 82 -96.68 4.93 -91.41
N GLY A 83 -97.06 6.21 -91.46
CA GLY A 83 -98.42 6.68 -91.76
C GLY A 83 -98.62 6.93 -93.26
N THR A 84 -97.69 7.67 -93.88
CA THR A 84 -97.77 8.08 -95.29
C THR A 84 -97.94 6.91 -96.24
N ALA A 85 -97.20 5.80 -96.07
CA ALA A 85 -97.37 4.63 -96.94
C ALA A 85 -98.74 3.94 -96.80
N LEU A 86 -99.39 4.04 -95.63
CA LEU A 86 -100.76 3.56 -95.43
C LEU A 86 -101.79 4.53 -96.00
N GLU A 87 -101.55 5.84 -95.91
CA GLU A 87 -102.37 6.88 -96.53
C GLU A 87 -102.27 6.84 -98.07
N GLU A 88 -101.09 6.54 -98.62
CA GLU A 88 -100.83 6.39 -100.05
C GLU A 88 -101.49 5.11 -100.62
N GLU A 89 -101.35 3.96 -99.96
CA GLU A 89 -102.08 2.73 -100.33
C GLU A 89 -103.60 2.91 -100.20
N LEU A 90 -104.10 3.52 -99.12
CA LEU A 90 -105.54 3.80 -98.98
C LEU A 90 -106.04 4.83 -100.02
N ALA A 91 -105.22 5.80 -100.42
CA ALA A 91 -105.55 6.75 -101.49
C ALA A 91 -105.48 6.11 -102.89
N MET A 92 -104.61 5.12 -103.12
CA MET A 92 -104.61 4.28 -104.31
C MET A 92 -105.91 3.46 -104.38
N LEU A 93 -106.25 2.72 -103.32
CA LEU A 93 -107.47 1.92 -103.25
C LEU A 93 -108.76 2.76 -103.29
N ALA A 94 -108.72 4.01 -102.81
CA ALA A 94 -109.81 4.97 -103.00
C ALA A 94 -109.95 5.39 -104.48
N ARG A 95 -108.83 5.69 -105.17
CA ARG A 95 -108.80 6.05 -106.59
C ARG A 95 -109.12 4.89 -107.55
N GLU A 96 -108.97 3.65 -107.09
CA GLU A 96 -109.49 2.47 -107.77
C GLU A 96 -111.01 2.42 -107.62
N ARG A 97 -111.54 2.53 -106.38
CA ARG A 97 -112.99 2.58 -106.13
C ARG A 97 -113.72 3.74 -106.84
N GLU A 98 -113.10 4.91 -106.94
CA GLU A 98 -113.68 6.06 -107.66
C GLU A 98 -113.83 5.80 -109.17
N ARG A 99 -112.83 5.15 -109.81
CA ARG A 99 -112.91 4.79 -111.23
C ARG A 99 -113.93 3.70 -111.50
N GLU A 100 -113.93 2.65 -110.67
CA GLU A 100 -114.86 1.54 -110.84
C GLU A 100 -116.33 1.99 -110.69
N GLN A 101 -116.61 3.05 -109.91
CA GLN A 101 -117.95 3.64 -109.83
C GLN A 101 -118.37 4.43 -111.10
N GLU A 102 -117.42 5.01 -111.83
CA GLU A 102 -117.71 5.65 -113.13
C GLU A 102 -117.95 4.60 -114.23
N GLU A 103 -117.28 3.44 -114.17
CA GLU A 103 -117.48 2.32 -115.10
C GLU A 103 -118.78 1.54 -114.81
N ASP A 104 -119.05 1.18 -113.55
CA ASP A 104 -120.30 0.51 -113.13
C ASP A 104 -121.55 1.37 -113.49
N ALA A 105 -121.43 2.70 -113.50
CA ALA A 105 -122.50 3.63 -113.92
C ALA A 105 -122.71 3.69 -115.44
N ALA A 106 -121.72 3.32 -116.25
CA ALA A 106 -121.81 3.35 -117.71
C ALA A 106 -122.51 2.11 -118.29
N GLU A 107 -122.30 0.92 -117.71
CA GLU A 107 -122.99 -0.31 -118.14
C GLU A 107 -124.51 -0.25 -117.89
N LEU A 108 -124.94 0.34 -116.76
CA LEU A 108 -126.36 0.49 -116.40
C LEU A 108 -127.19 1.28 -117.42
N ALA A 109 -126.57 2.14 -118.24
CA ALA A 109 -127.26 2.93 -119.25
C ALA A 109 -127.60 2.16 -120.54
N ALA A 110 -127.05 0.96 -120.74
CA ALA A 110 -127.14 0.22 -122.01
C ALA A 110 -128.23 -0.87 -122.06
N ALA A 111 -128.85 -1.22 -120.92
CA ALA A 111 -129.66 -2.43 -120.77
C ALA A 111 -131.17 -2.13 -120.59
N SER A 112 -131.84 -1.59 -121.63
CA SER A 112 -133.26 -1.21 -121.56
C SER A 112 -134.20 -2.06 -122.45
N GLU A 113 -134.47 -3.32 -122.10
CA GLU A 113 -135.70 -4.02 -122.53
C GLU A 113 -136.04 -5.25 -121.66
N ALA A 114 -137.19 -5.19 -120.97
CA ALA A 114 -137.86 -6.25 -120.17
C ALA A 114 -137.15 -6.73 -118.86
N PRO A 115 -137.92 -7.23 -117.84
CA PRO A 115 -137.50 -7.05 -116.44
C PRO A 115 -136.95 -8.32 -115.73
N LEU A 116 -135.69 -8.25 -115.29
CA LEU A 116 -135.09 -9.04 -114.19
C LEU A 116 -134.08 -8.19 -113.38
N GLU A 117 -134.42 -6.94 -113.09
CA GLU A 117 -133.53 -5.93 -112.48
C GLU A 117 -132.87 -6.41 -111.16
N GLN A 118 -133.58 -7.21 -110.37
CA GLN A 118 -133.09 -7.71 -109.07
C GLN A 118 -131.91 -8.69 -109.18
N ASP A 119 -131.84 -9.52 -110.23
CA ASP A 119 -130.75 -10.50 -110.39
C ASP A 119 -129.46 -9.82 -110.84
N VAL A 120 -129.55 -8.72 -111.58
CA VAL A 120 -128.40 -7.91 -112.02
C VAL A 120 -127.78 -7.18 -110.83
N ASP A 121 -128.60 -6.51 -110.01
CA ASP A 121 -128.16 -5.84 -108.78
C ASP A 121 -127.51 -6.82 -107.79
N LEU A 122 -128.07 -8.02 -107.63
CA LEU A 122 -127.48 -9.06 -106.77
C LEU A 122 -126.10 -9.50 -107.28
N LEU A 123 -125.93 -9.71 -108.59
CA LEU A 123 -124.64 -10.09 -109.17
C LEU A 123 -123.59 -8.96 -109.07
N ALA A 124 -123.99 -7.70 -109.24
CA ALA A 124 -123.12 -6.54 -109.01
C ALA A 124 -122.68 -6.47 -107.54
N LEU A 125 -123.60 -6.67 -106.59
CA LEU A 125 -123.32 -6.70 -105.16
C LEU A 125 -122.40 -7.87 -104.77
N PHE A 126 -122.58 -9.06 -105.36
CA PHE A 126 -121.64 -10.17 -105.16
C PHE A 126 -120.23 -9.82 -105.64
N ARG A 127 -120.07 -9.25 -106.85
CA ARG A 127 -118.77 -8.77 -107.33
C ARG A 127 -118.17 -7.67 -106.46
N GLN A 128 -118.99 -6.78 -105.90
CA GLN A 128 -118.53 -5.79 -104.92
C GLN A 128 -118.03 -6.45 -103.63
N LYS A 129 -118.70 -7.50 -103.14
CA LYS A 129 -118.25 -8.26 -101.96
C LYS A 129 -117.01 -9.11 -102.23
N GLU A 130 -116.84 -9.65 -103.43
CA GLU A 130 -115.61 -10.30 -103.86
C GLU A 130 -114.45 -9.29 -103.94
N ARG A 131 -114.68 -8.12 -104.55
CA ARG A 131 -113.74 -6.98 -104.53
C ARG A 131 -113.35 -6.61 -103.09
N ASP A 132 -114.32 -6.35 -102.21
CA ASP A 132 -114.09 -6.01 -100.80
C ASP A 132 -113.31 -7.09 -100.03
N LEU A 133 -113.61 -8.38 -100.25
CA LEU A 133 -112.90 -9.51 -99.61
C LEU A 133 -111.46 -9.63 -100.11
N VAL A 134 -111.23 -9.43 -101.41
CA VAL A 134 -109.86 -9.38 -101.98
C VAL A 134 -109.08 -8.19 -101.44
N LEU A 135 -109.70 -7.01 -101.30
CA LEU A 135 -109.07 -5.83 -100.69
C LEU A 135 -108.76 -6.06 -99.20
N ALA A 136 -109.68 -6.66 -98.44
CA ALA A 136 -109.44 -7.04 -97.05
C ALA A 136 -108.31 -8.07 -96.91
N ALA A 137 -108.20 -9.02 -97.84
CA ALA A 137 -107.10 -9.98 -97.90
C ALA A 137 -105.75 -9.33 -98.29
N LYS A 138 -105.75 -8.39 -99.25
CA LYS A 138 -104.56 -7.56 -99.59
C LYS A 138 -104.08 -6.77 -98.37
N LEU A 139 -104.99 -6.05 -97.71
CA LEU A 139 -104.66 -5.24 -96.53
C LEU A 139 -104.23 -6.10 -95.34
N GLY A 140 -104.88 -7.25 -95.11
CA GLY A 140 -104.45 -8.24 -94.13
C GLY A 140 -103.05 -8.79 -94.43
N LYS A 141 -102.73 -9.07 -95.70
CA LYS A 141 -101.39 -9.47 -96.14
C LYS A 141 -100.36 -8.36 -95.90
N ALA A 142 -100.64 -7.11 -96.25
CA ALA A 142 -99.75 -5.98 -95.99
C ALA A 142 -99.51 -5.75 -94.49
N LEU A 143 -100.53 -5.92 -93.64
CA LEU A 143 -100.39 -5.90 -92.18
C LEU A 143 -99.54 -7.06 -91.66
N LEU A 144 -99.68 -8.27 -92.21
CA LEU A 144 -98.85 -9.43 -91.87
C LEU A 144 -97.38 -9.24 -92.30
N GLU A 145 -97.14 -8.73 -93.51
CA GLU A 145 -95.79 -8.43 -94.01
C GLU A 145 -95.11 -7.35 -93.16
N ARG A 146 -95.82 -6.28 -92.82
CA ARG A 146 -95.34 -5.25 -91.89
C ARG A 146 -95.14 -5.79 -90.46
N ASN A 147 -95.95 -6.74 -90.00
CA ASN A 147 -95.75 -7.38 -88.70
C ASN A 147 -94.52 -8.31 -88.70
N GLN A 148 -94.27 -9.01 -89.81
CA GLN A 148 -93.04 -9.79 -90.01
C GLN A 148 -91.81 -8.87 -90.05
N ASP A 149 -91.87 -7.73 -90.73
CA ASP A 149 -90.76 -6.77 -90.77
C ASP A 149 -90.49 -6.10 -89.42
N LEU A 150 -91.55 -5.77 -88.66
CA LEU A 150 -91.39 -5.37 -87.26
C LEU A 150 -90.78 -6.48 -86.41
N SER A 151 -91.15 -7.75 -86.62
CA SER A 151 -90.57 -8.89 -85.92
C SER A 151 -89.08 -9.04 -86.24
N LYS A 152 -88.68 -8.96 -87.52
CA LYS A 152 -87.26 -8.92 -87.94
C LYS A 152 -86.51 -7.75 -87.32
N GLN A 153 -87.14 -6.58 -87.20
CA GLN A 153 -86.52 -5.42 -86.53
C GLN A 153 -86.34 -5.68 -85.02
N TYR A 154 -87.31 -6.27 -84.33
CA TYR A 154 -87.15 -6.69 -82.93
C TYR A 154 -86.09 -7.78 -82.76
N GLU A 155 -86.02 -8.76 -83.66
CA GLU A 155 -84.99 -9.80 -83.68
C GLU A 155 -83.59 -9.21 -83.88
N ASN A 156 -83.42 -8.27 -84.81
CA ASN A 156 -82.15 -7.58 -85.05
C ASN A 156 -81.75 -6.70 -83.86
N MET A 157 -82.68 -5.93 -83.28
CA MET A 157 -82.42 -5.13 -82.08
C MET A 157 -82.07 -6.02 -80.87
N ASN A 158 -82.70 -7.20 -80.74
CA ASN A 158 -82.39 -8.16 -79.69
C ASN A 158 -81.00 -8.80 -79.91
N GLN A 159 -80.62 -9.11 -81.15
CA GLN A 159 -79.26 -9.55 -81.48
C GLN A 159 -78.21 -8.47 -81.15
N GLU A 160 -78.46 -7.20 -81.49
CA GLU A 160 -77.59 -6.08 -81.11
C GLU A 160 -77.47 -5.92 -79.59
N LEU A 161 -78.57 -6.07 -78.85
CA LEU A 161 -78.56 -5.98 -77.39
C LEU A 161 -77.79 -7.14 -76.76
N ASN A 162 -77.98 -8.37 -77.25
CA ASN A 162 -77.22 -9.54 -76.81
C ASN A 162 -75.73 -9.37 -77.10
N GLN A 163 -75.34 -8.91 -78.29
CA GLN A 163 -73.94 -8.60 -78.61
C GLN A 163 -73.36 -7.55 -77.65
N LYS A 164 -74.10 -6.48 -77.33
CA LYS A 164 -73.66 -5.45 -76.38
C LYS A 164 -73.52 -6.00 -74.97
N LEU A 165 -74.40 -6.90 -74.54
CA LEU A 165 -74.27 -7.63 -73.26
C LEU A 165 -73.03 -8.53 -73.26
N GLU A 166 -72.80 -9.33 -74.29
CA GLU A 166 -71.61 -10.18 -74.44
C GLU A 166 -70.30 -9.39 -74.36
N HIS A 167 -70.23 -8.22 -75.01
CA HIS A 167 -69.06 -7.34 -74.93
C HIS A 167 -68.86 -6.78 -73.51
N LEU A 168 -69.92 -6.30 -72.86
CA LEU A 168 -69.85 -5.81 -71.48
C LEU A 168 -69.48 -6.92 -70.48
N GLU A 169 -69.90 -8.16 -70.71
CA GLU A 169 -69.49 -9.32 -69.92
C GLU A 169 -68.01 -9.66 -70.16
N GLN A 170 -67.55 -9.66 -71.40
CA GLN A 170 -66.12 -9.84 -71.73
C GLN A 170 -65.25 -8.77 -71.06
N GLU A 171 -65.59 -7.49 -71.20
CA GLU A 171 -64.89 -6.38 -70.54
C GLU A 171 -64.89 -6.52 -69.02
N LYS A 172 -66.03 -6.86 -68.41
CA LYS A 172 -66.15 -7.13 -66.96
C LYS A 172 -65.28 -8.30 -66.50
N HIS A 173 -65.19 -9.37 -67.28
CA HIS A 173 -64.31 -10.51 -67.00
C HIS A 173 -62.83 -10.20 -67.29
N GLU A 174 -62.51 -9.29 -68.19
CA GLU A 174 -61.15 -8.77 -68.37
C GLU A 174 -60.72 -7.81 -67.26
N LEU A 175 -61.59 -6.88 -66.85
CA LEU A 175 -61.31 -5.91 -65.79
C LEU A 175 -61.06 -6.62 -64.46
N ARG A 176 -61.88 -7.61 -64.10
CA ARG A 176 -61.61 -8.53 -62.97
C ARG A 176 -60.22 -9.15 -63.04
N ARG A 177 -59.90 -9.83 -64.15
CA ARG A 177 -58.56 -10.42 -64.41
C ARG A 177 -57.42 -9.39 -64.56
N ARG A 178 -57.69 -8.09 -64.63
CA ARG A 178 -56.69 -7.00 -64.60
C ARG A 178 -56.53 -6.44 -63.18
N LEU A 179 -57.57 -6.49 -62.35
CA LEU A 179 -57.53 -6.18 -60.92
C LEU A 179 -56.84 -7.31 -60.15
N GLU A 180 -57.30 -8.56 -60.30
CA GLU A 180 -56.72 -9.77 -59.68
C GLU A 180 -55.20 -9.88 -59.90
N ARG A 181 -54.71 -9.51 -61.09
CA ARG A 181 -53.27 -9.48 -61.39
C ARG A 181 -52.54 -8.34 -60.67
N ARG A 182 -53.14 -7.15 -60.57
CA ARG A 182 -52.55 -6.02 -59.84
C ARG A 182 -52.57 -6.26 -58.34
N GLU A 183 -53.63 -6.89 -57.84
CA GLU A 183 -53.75 -7.35 -56.45
C GLU A 183 -52.62 -8.33 -56.13
N GLY A 184 -52.43 -9.38 -56.94
CA GLY A 184 -51.28 -10.29 -56.80
C GLY A 184 -49.90 -9.63 -56.94
N GLU A 185 -49.73 -8.61 -57.80
CA GLU A 185 -48.50 -7.82 -57.84
C GLU A 185 -48.29 -6.97 -56.58
N TRP A 186 -49.35 -6.47 -55.95
CA TRP A 186 -49.26 -5.72 -54.68
C TRP A 186 -49.04 -6.64 -53.49
N GLU A 187 -49.70 -7.81 -53.45
CA GLU A 187 -49.43 -8.89 -52.48
C GLU A 187 -47.96 -9.32 -52.56
N GLY A 188 -47.39 -9.47 -53.76
CA GLY A 188 -45.97 -9.73 -53.96
C GLY A 188 -45.07 -8.64 -53.36
N ARG A 189 -45.32 -7.36 -53.67
CA ARG A 189 -44.56 -6.22 -53.12
C ARG A 189 -44.71 -6.07 -51.60
N VAL A 190 -45.87 -6.42 -51.05
CA VAL A 190 -46.10 -6.44 -49.60
C VAL A 190 -45.30 -7.58 -48.96
N ALA A 191 -45.33 -8.79 -49.54
CA ALA A 191 -44.55 -9.93 -49.03
C ALA A 191 -43.03 -9.67 -49.11
N GLU A 192 -42.54 -9.04 -50.19
CA GLU A 192 -41.15 -8.58 -50.31
C GLU A 192 -40.80 -7.65 -49.12
N LEU A 193 -41.57 -6.57 -48.92
CA LEU A 193 -41.35 -5.62 -47.83
C LEU A 193 -41.52 -6.23 -46.43
N GLU A 194 -42.42 -7.19 -46.25
CA GLU A 194 -42.56 -7.94 -45.00
C GLU A 194 -41.32 -8.79 -44.71
N THR A 195 -40.74 -9.44 -45.73
CA THR A 195 -39.47 -10.17 -45.57
C THR A 195 -38.28 -9.25 -45.34
N ASP A 196 -38.23 -8.06 -45.96
CA ASP A 196 -37.19 -7.06 -45.71
C ASP A 196 -37.27 -6.52 -44.27
N VAL A 197 -38.48 -6.22 -43.78
CA VAL A 197 -38.70 -5.80 -42.38
C VAL A 197 -38.27 -6.89 -41.40
N GLN A 198 -38.60 -8.16 -41.66
CA GLN A 198 -38.16 -9.29 -40.82
C GLN A 198 -36.64 -9.49 -40.85
N GLN A 199 -36.00 -9.32 -42.02
CA GLN A 199 -34.54 -9.38 -42.15
C GLN A 199 -33.86 -8.27 -41.36
N LEU A 200 -34.29 -7.01 -41.55
CA LEU A 200 -33.74 -5.83 -40.86
C LEU A 200 -33.96 -5.90 -39.34
N GLN A 201 -35.09 -6.43 -38.87
CA GLN A 201 -35.32 -6.70 -37.44
C GLN A 201 -34.31 -7.72 -36.91
N GLY A 202 -34.13 -8.86 -37.59
CA GLY A 202 -33.16 -9.88 -37.21
C GLY A 202 -31.69 -9.40 -37.26
N GLU A 203 -31.35 -8.53 -38.21
CA GLU A 203 -30.02 -7.90 -38.26
C GLU A 203 -29.80 -6.89 -37.13
N LEU A 204 -30.79 -6.06 -36.83
CA LEU A 204 -30.76 -5.15 -35.70
C LEU A 204 -30.60 -5.90 -34.37
N GLU A 205 -31.32 -7.00 -34.17
CA GLU A 205 -31.17 -7.87 -33.00
C GLU A 205 -29.77 -8.48 -32.89
N ARG A 206 -29.23 -9.02 -33.99
CA ARG A 206 -27.85 -9.57 -34.04
C ARG A 206 -26.82 -8.51 -33.70
N HIS A 207 -26.92 -7.31 -34.26
CA HIS A 207 -26.00 -6.21 -33.96
C HIS A 207 -26.13 -5.70 -32.52
N GLN A 208 -27.34 -5.59 -31.98
CA GLN A 208 -27.52 -5.27 -30.56
C GLN A 208 -26.91 -6.34 -29.63
N MET A 209 -27.01 -7.63 -29.98
CA MET A 209 -26.39 -8.71 -29.21
C MET A 209 -24.87 -8.67 -29.31
N GLN A 210 -24.30 -8.48 -30.51
CA GLN A 210 -22.87 -8.30 -30.73
C GLN A 210 -22.30 -7.11 -29.94
N LEU A 211 -23.02 -5.98 -29.89
CA LEU A 211 -22.61 -4.81 -29.09
C LEU A 211 -22.63 -5.13 -27.59
N ARG A 212 -23.70 -5.77 -27.07
CA ARG A 212 -23.78 -6.22 -25.67
C ARG A 212 -22.69 -7.23 -25.32
N GLU A 213 -22.27 -8.08 -26.25
CA GLU A 213 -21.16 -9.02 -26.07
C GLU A 213 -19.81 -8.31 -26.05
N ALA A 214 -19.56 -7.42 -27.02
CA ALA A 214 -18.38 -6.58 -27.04
C ALA A 214 -18.24 -5.70 -25.79
N ASP A 215 -19.35 -5.21 -25.22
CA ASP A 215 -19.33 -4.43 -23.97
C ASP A 215 -19.09 -5.29 -22.72
N ARG A 216 -19.55 -6.55 -22.71
CA ARG A 216 -19.16 -7.54 -21.69
C ARG A 216 -17.67 -7.87 -21.79
N ASP A 217 -17.12 -7.99 -22.99
CA ASP A 217 -15.69 -8.29 -23.19
C ASP A 217 -14.79 -7.08 -22.88
N LYS A 218 -15.21 -5.86 -23.21
CA LYS A 218 -14.56 -4.62 -22.74
C LYS A 218 -14.55 -4.55 -21.22
N THR A 219 -15.69 -4.80 -20.56
CA THR A 219 -15.77 -4.72 -19.09
C THR A 219 -14.95 -5.82 -18.40
N ARG A 220 -14.94 -7.05 -18.93
CA ARG A 220 -14.01 -8.13 -18.51
C ARG A 220 -12.54 -7.68 -18.60
N ALA A 221 -12.11 -7.20 -19.77
CA ALA A 221 -10.75 -6.72 -19.97
C ALA A 221 -10.38 -5.54 -19.05
N ILE A 222 -11.32 -4.62 -18.80
CA ILE A 222 -11.13 -3.52 -17.83
C ILE A 222 -10.97 -4.06 -16.40
N THR A 223 -11.76 -5.05 -15.98
CA THR A 223 -11.59 -5.68 -14.66
C THR A 223 -10.28 -6.46 -14.54
N GLU A 224 -9.87 -7.20 -15.57
CA GLU A 224 -8.59 -7.92 -15.56
C GLU A 224 -7.39 -6.96 -15.48
N LEU A 225 -7.43 -5.85 -16.22
CA LEU A 225 -6.39 -4.82 -16.17
C LEU A 225 -6.40 -4.04 -14.85
N SER A 226 -7.57 -3.75 -14.26
CA SER A 226 -7.63 -3.08 -12.97
C SER A 226 -7.14 -3.96 -11.82
N GLU A 227 -7.47 -5.27 -11.84
CA GLU A 227 -6.88 -6.25 -10.91
C GLU A 227 -5.37 -6.40 -11.08
N GLN A 228 -4.86 -6.44 -12.32
CA GLN A 228 -3.42 -6.50 -12.60
C GLN A 228 -2.70 -5.26 -12.06
N ASN A 229 -3.24 -4.06 -12.30
CA ASN A 229 -2.72 -2.82 -11.76
C ASN A 229 -2.79 -2.79 -10.22
N HIS A 230 -3.87 -3.27 -9.60
CA HIS A 230 -3.97 -3.37 -8.14
C HIS A 230 -2.91 -4.30 -7.55
N ARG A 231 -2.73 -5.49 -8.13
CA ARG A 231 -1.68 -6.46 -7.73
C ARG A 231 -0.28 -5.88 -7.86
N LEU A 232 0.00 -5.09 -8.90
CA LEU A 232 1.28 -4.39 -9.07
C LEU A 232 1.47 -3.27 -8.04
N LEU A 233 0.42 -2.50 -7.74
CA LEU A 233 0.45 -1.46 -6.69
C LEU A 233 0.68 -2.08 -5.30
N GLU A 234 0.06 -3.22 -4.97
CA GLU A 234 0.36 -3.96 -3.74
C GLU A 234 1.81 -4.47 -3.68
N GLN A 235 2.37 -4.90 -4.81
CA GLN A 235 3.78 -5.35 -4.87
C GLN A 235 4.73 -4.18 -4.65
N LEU A 236 4.43 -3.01 -5.23
CA LEU A 236 5.19 -1.77 -5.02
C LEU A 236 5.05 -1.25 -3.59
N SER A 237 3.86 -1.31 -2.97
CA SER A 237 3.70 -0.89 -1.56
C SER A 237 4.46 -1.81 -0.60
N ARG A 238 4.38 -3.14 -0.79
CA ARG A 238 5.17 -4.12 -0.03
C ARG A 238 6.68 -3.92 -0.21
N ALA A 239 7.13 -3.59 -1.42
CA ALA A 239 8.53 -3.27 -1.67
C ALA A 239 8.95 -1.99 -0.93
N ALA A 240 8.16 -0.91 -1.01
CA ALA A 240 8.43 0.34 -0.31
C ALA A 240 8.38 0.19 1.23
N GLU A 241 7.51 -0.68 1.76
CA GLU A 241 7.47 -1.04 3.19
C GLU A 241 8.77 -1.74 3.62
N VAL A 242 9.27 -2.69 2.83
CA VAL A 242 10.55 -3.38 3.08
C VAL A 242 11.73 -2.43 2.92
N GLU A 243 11.75 -1.56 1.92
CA GLU A 243 12.77 -0.51 1.78
C GLU A 243 12.76 0.46 2.97
N ARG A 244 11.58 0.81 3.51
CA ARG A 244 11.46 1.62 4.73
C ARG A 244 11.99 0.87 5.96
N GLN A 245 11.69 -0.42 6.11
CA GLN A 245 12.21 -1.26 7.19
C GLN A 245 13.74 -1.38 7.14
N LEU A 246 14.30 -1.72 5.97
CA LEU A 246 15.74 -1.76 5.73
C LEU A 246 16.39 -0.40 5.95
N SER A 247 15.75 0.69 5.54
CA SER A 247 16.21 2.06 5.81
C SER A 247 16.27 2.33 7.31
N THR A 248 15.25 1.95 8.10
CA THR A 248 15.30 2.12 9.56
C THR A 248 16.39 1.26 10.22
N GLN A 249 16.62 0.03 9.75
CA GLN A 249 17.72 -0.83 10.23
C GLN A 249 19.10 -0.25 9.87
N VAL A 250 19.25 0.35 8.69
CA VAL A 250 20.49 1.04 8.30
C VAL A 250 20.71 2.32 9.12
N HIS A 251 19.66 3.00 9.58
CA HIS A 251 19.80 4.11 10.51
C HIS A 251 20.21 3.64 11.91
N SER A 252 19.53 2.66 12.50
CA SER A 252 19.93 2.13 13.82
C SER A 252 21.35 1.57 13.81
N LEU A 253 21.75 0.81 12.77
CA LEU A 253 23.14 0.33 12.62
C LEU A 253 24.17 1.46 12.44
N ARG A 254 23.79 2.60 11.87
CA ARG A 254 24.65 3.80 11.81
C ARG A 254 24.75 4.48 13.17
N ASP A 255 23.68 4.51 13.95
CA ASP A 255 23.66 5.11 15.29
C ASP A 255 24.42 4.23 16.30
N ASP A 256 24.22 2.92 16.28
CA ASP A 256 25.10 1.90 16.89
C ASP A 256 26.59 2.17 16.61
N PHE A 257 26.94 2.44 15.35
CA PHE A 257 28.31 2.69 14.94
C PHE A 257 28.81 4.08 15.39
N ARG A 258 27.94 5.09 15.42
CA ARG A 258 28.24 6.42 15.98
C ARG A 258 28.51 6.31 17.47
N GLU A 259 27.71 5.58 18.24
CA GLU A 259 27.92 5.34 19.67
C GLU A 259 29.20 4.54 19.95
N LYS A 260 29.47 3.49 19.16
CA LYS A 260 30.73 2.73 19.22
C LYS A 260 31.93 3.60 18.85
N SER A 261 31.76 4.56 17.93
CA SER A 261 32.79 5.56 17.60
C SER A 261 32.98 6.61 18.70
N LEU A 262 31.91 7.07 19.35
CA LEU A 262 31.96 8.04 20.43
C LEU A 262 32.60 7.43 21.69
N SER A 263 32.19 6.22 22.07
CA SER A 263 32.78 5.48 23.19
C SER A 263 34.24 5.13 22.93
N THR A 264 34.63 4.66 21.73
CA THR A 264 36.05 4.42 21.43
C THR A 264 36.89 5.70 21.46
N ASN A 265 36.36 6.85 21.01
CA ASN A 265 37.01 8.16 21.19
C ASN A 265 37.10 8.60 22.66
N GLN A 266 36.09 8.31 23.50
CA GLN A 266 36.16 8.54 24.95
C GLN A 266 37.21 7.63 25.62
N HIS A 267 37.36 6.38 25.18
CA HIS A 267 38.42 5.50 25.66
C HIS A 267 39.81 5.96 25.18
N MET A 268 39.93 6.46 23.96
CA MET A 268 41.18 7.03 23.43
C MET A 268 41.62 8.24 24.26
N THR A 269 40.75 9.24 24.45
CA THR A 269 41.05 10.44 25.23
C THR A 269 41.35 10.15 26.70
N ARG A 270 40.66 9.18 27.33
CA ARG A 270 41.03 8.67 28.68
C ARG A 270 42.43 8.05 28.69
N LEU A 271 42.79 7.29 27.67
CA LEU A 271 44.08 6.63 27.54
C LEU A 271 45.21 7.63 27.23
N GLU A 272 44.94 8.67 26.44
CA GLU A 272 45.84 9.82 26.22
C GLU A 272 46.13 10.59 27.52
N ASN A 273 45.08 10.85 28.32
CA ASN A 273 45.22 11.48 29.64
C ASN A 273 46.08 10.63 30.59
N LEU A 274 45.82 9.33 30.69
CA LEU A 274 46.62 8.41 31.51
C LEU A 274 48.06 8.30 30.99
N GLN A 275 48.29 8.34 29.68
CA GLN A 275 49.65 8.42 29.13
C GLN A 275 50.36 9.74 29.49
N ALA A 276 49.64 10.86 29.53
CA ALA A 276 50.20 12.15 29.96
C ALA A 276 50.57 12.13 31.46
N GLU A 277 49.70 11.57 32.31
CA GLU A 277 49.97 11.37 33.73
C GLU A 277 51.19 10.46 33.96
N ILE A 278 51.27 9.31 33.27
CA ILE A 278 52.42 8.40 33.34
C ILE A 278 53.71 9.09 32.88
N LYS A 279 53.66 9.94 31.84
CA LYS A 279 54.82 10.75 31.40
C LYS A 279 55.26 11.70 32.51
N MET A 280 54.36 12.52 33.06
CA MET A 280 54.61 13.45 34.16
C MET A 280 55.19 12.74 35.41
N LEU A 281 54.61 11.61 35.82
CA LEU A 281 55.11 10.80 36.92
C LEU A 281 56.50 10.22 36.63
N SER A 282 56.76 9.79 35.40
CA SER A 282 58.08 9.29 34.98
C SER A 282 59.14 10.40 34.91
N GLU A 283 58.75 11.63 34.58
CA GLU A 283 59.63 12.81 34.59
C GLU A 283 59.95 13.22 36.02
N ARG A 284 58.95 13.24 36.91
CA ARG A 284 59.15 13.48 38.34
C ARG A 284 59.99 12.38 39.01
N LYS A 285 59.82 11.12 38.62
CA LYS A 285 60.69 10.00 39.05
C LYS A 285 62.14 10.24 38.65
N ARG A 286 62.40 10.60 37.38
CA ARG A 286 63.75 10.95 36.91
C ARG A 286 64.33 12.20 37.59
N GLU A 287 63.48 13.15 37.99
CA GLU A 287 63.92 14.32 38.76
C GLU A 287 64.34 13.94 40.19
N LEU A 288 63.57 13.08 40.86
CA LEU A 288 63.93 12.54 42.17
C LEU A 288 65.19 11.65 42.10
N GLU A 289 65.33 10.83 41.05
CA GLU A 289 66.55 10.05 40.79
C GLU A 289 67.79 10.96 40.64
N ARG A 290 67.70 12.03 39.85
CA ARG A 290 68.79 13.02 39.71
C ARG A 290 69.11 13.76 41.02
N ARG A 291 68.11 14.04 41.86
CA ARG A 291 68.32 14.63 43.19
C ARG A 291 69.04 13.65 44.12
N VAL A 292 68.69 12.36 44.06
CA VAL A 292 69.37 11.30 44.83
C VAL A 292 70.81 11.10 44.35
N THR A 293 71.10 11.08 43.05
CA THR A 293 72.50 10.95 42.57
C THR A 293 73.34 12.15 42.97
N ALA A 294 72.82 13.38 42.85
CA ALA A 294 73.53 14.58 43.32
C ALA A 294 73.85 14.53 44.83
N VAL A 295 72.90 14.09 45.67
CA VAL A 295 73.14 13.92 47.11
C VAL A 295 74.12 12.78 47.41
N LEU A 296 74.17 11.71 46.59
CA LEU A 296 75.19 10.68 46.70
C LEU A 296 76.58 11.21 46.31
N GLU A 297 76.70 11.95 45.21
CA GLU A 297 77.93 12.63 44.77
C GLU A 297 78.44 13.63 45.84
N GLU A 298 77.53 14.36 46.50
CA GLU A 298 77.85 15.24 47.65
C GLU A 298 78.32 14.43 48.87
N ASN A 299 77.71 13.28 49.16
CA ASN A 299 78.15 12.40 50.25
C ASN A 299 79.51 11.74 49.97
N GLU A 300 79.80 11.37 48.73
CA GLU A 300 81.12 10.87 48.32
C GLU A 300 82.20 11.96 48.45
N GLN A 301 81.90 13.20 48.03
CA GLN A 301 82.77 14.35 48.26
C GLN A 301 83.00 14.61 49.76
N LEU A 302 81.94 14.59 50.57
CA LEU A 302 82.05 14.74 52.02
C LEU A 302 82.89 13.63 52.64
N GLN A 303 82.66 12.37 52.28
CA GLN A 303 83.46 11.23 52.74
C GLN A 303 84.94 11.40 52.36
N HIS A 304 85.26 11.83 51.13
CA HIS A 304 86.64 12.15 50.73
C HIS A 304 87.24 13.29 51.57
N THR A 305 86.48 14.35 51.91
CA THR A 305 87.00 15.38 52.83
C THR A 305 87.26 14.82 54.22
N VAL A 306 86.35 13.99 54.76
CA VAL A 306 86.49 13.35 56.07
C VAL A 306 87.69 12.39 56.08
N ASP A 307 87.92 11.61 55.02
CA ASP A 307 89.09 10.75 54.90
C ASP A 307 90.39 11.56 54.81
N SER A 308 90.42 12.68 54.08
CA SER A 308 91.57 13.59 54.10
C SER A 308 91.82 14.23 55.48
N LEU A 309 90.77 14.41 56.29
CA LEU A 309 90.88 14.89 57.67
C LEU A 309 91.35 13.78 58.62
N ARG A 310 90.92 12.52 58.41
CA ARG A 310 91.43 11.34 59.12
C ARG A 310 92.93 11.15 58.83
N GLU A 311 93.37 11.27 57.58
CA GLU A 311 94.79 11.23 57.21
C GLU A 311 95.60 12.34 57.88
N ARG A 312 95.10 13.58 57.88
CA ARG A 312 95.74 14.70 58.58
C ARG A 312 95.81 14.48 60.09
N ALA A 313 94.75 13.94 60.70
CA ALA A 313 94.74 13.56 62.11
C ALA A 313 95.82 12.50 62.41
N LEU A 314 95.89 11.43 61.63
CA LEU A 314 96.93 10.40 61.76
C LEU A 314 98.36 10.95 61.59
N VAL A 315 98.57 11.96 60.73
CA VAL A 315 99.87 12.65 60.59
C VAL A 315 100.17 13.52 61.82
N LEU A 316 99.19 14.28 62.34
CA LEU A 316 99.36 15.07 63.55
C LEU A 316 99.58 14.19 64.79
N GLU A 317 98.88 13.08 64.91
CA GLU A 317 99.10 12.08 65.96
C GLU A 317 100.53 11.53 65.92
N ARG A 318 101.04 11.17 64.74
CA ARG A 318 102.45 10.74 64.56
C ARG A 318 103.42 11.85 64.97
N GLN A 319 103.18 13.10 64.55
CA GLN A 319 104.00 14.23 64.96
C GLN A 319 103.97 14.47 66.47
N CYS A 320 102.83 14.30 67.14
CA CYS A 320 102.74 14.34 68.60
C CYS A 320 103.55 13.21 69.25
N HIS A 321 103.45 11.97 68.75
CA HIS A 321 104.27 10.86 69.26
C HIS A 321 105.77 11.07 69.03
N GLU A 322 106.18 11.61 67.87
CA GLU A 322 107.56 12.01 67.59
C GLU A 322 108.04 13.13 68.51
N LYS A 323 107.19 14.11 68.82
CA LYS A 323 107.49 15.20 69.77
C LYS A 323 107.59 14.69 71.20
N ASP A 324 106.72 13.78 71.62
CA ASP A 324 106.81 13.13 72.92
C ASP A 324 108.07 12.23 73.03
N LEU A 325 108.50 11.59 71.94
CA LEU A 325 109.77 10.86 71.89
C LEU A 325 110.97 11.81 71.97
N GLN A 326 110.95 12.93 71.26
CA GLN A 326 111.98 13.99 71.37
C GLN A 326 112.02 14.60 72.78
N LEU A 327 110.86 14.81 73.42
CA LEU A 327 110.79 15.27 74.81
C LEU A 327 111.31 14.22 75.79
N ARG A 328 111.03 12.93 75.61
CA ARG A 328 111.61 11.84 76.42
C ARG A 328 113.12 11.72 76.23
N GLN A 329 113.62 11.87 75.01
CA GLN A 329 115.06 11.90 74.71
C GLN A 329 115.73 13.10 75.40
N GLY A 330 115.20 14.32 75.22
CA GLY A 330 115.68 15.52 75.91
C GLY A 330 115.57 15.44 77.44
N GLN A 331 114.60 14.71 77.99
CA GLN A 331 114.51 14.43 79.44
C GLN A 331 115.62 13.49 79.92
N LEU A 332 115.98 12.47 79.13
CA LEU A 332 117.11 11.58 79.43
C LEU A 332 118.46 12.30 79.30
N GLU A 333 118.67 13.05 78.22
CA GLU A 333 119.86 13.91 78.04
C GLU A 333 119.97 14.93 79.18
N LEU A 334 118.87 15.59 79.57
CA LEU A 334 118.84 16.49 80.72
C LEU A 334 119.11 15.75 82.04
N GLN A 335 118.71 14.49 82.18
CA GLN A 335 119.03 13.66 83.34
C GLN A 335 120.52 13.29 83.37
N GLU A 336 121.13 12.93 82.25
CA GLU A 336 122.57 12.68 82.11
C GLU A 336 123.41 13.95 82.35
N VAL A 337 122.98 15.09 81.82
CA VAL A 337 123.57 16.41 82.11
C VAL A 337 123.37 16.80 83.57
N ARG A 338 122.24 16.47 84.20
CA ARG A 338 122.04 16.68 85.65
C ARG A 338 122.88 15.73 86.51
N VAL A 339 123.15 14.50 86.05
CA VAL A 339 124.02 13.54 86.77
C VAL A 339 125.48 13.94 86.62
N SER A 340 125.94 14.30 85.43
CA SER A 340 127.31 14.80 85.22
C SER A 340 127.52 16.19 85.83
N HIS A 341 126.52 17.08 85.83
CA HIS A 341 126.56 18.30 86.64
C HIS A 341 126.59 17.99 88.14
N ARG A 342 125.85 16.99 88.65
CA ARG A 342 125.99 16.55 90.05
C ARG A 342 127.36 15.93 90.35
N GLN A 343 128.01 15.29 89.39
CA GLN A 343 129.37 14.75 89.56
C GLN A 343 130.42 15.87 89.54
N LEU A 344 130.28 16.86 88.65
CA LEU A 344 131.12 18.05 88.63
C LEU A 344 130.86 18.96 89.84
N SER A 345 129.61 19.05 90.31
CA SER A 345 129.25 19.74 91.55
C SER A 345 129.72 18.96 92.76
N ALA A 346 129.74 17.62 92.74
CA ALA A 346 130.38 16.82 93.80
C ALA A 346 131.90 17.03 93.81
N GLN A 347 132.55 17.18 92.65
CA GLN A 347 133.97 17.55 92.57
C GLN A 347 134.24 19.01 92.98
N LEU A 348 133.30 19.92 92.71
CA LEU A 348 133.35 21.29 93.25
C LEU A 348 132.99 21.34 94.74
N GLU A 349 132.18 20.41 95.24
CA GLU A 349 131.87 20.22 96.65
C GLU A 349 133.10 19.67 97.36
N GLU A 350 133.75 18.61 96.87
CA GLU A 350 135.08 18.12 97.31
C GLU A 350 136.11 19.27 97.35
N LEU A 351 136.25 20.03 96.25
CA LEU A 351 137.15 21.21 96.18
C LEU A 351 136.69 22.40 97.05
N SER A 352 135.43 22.42 97.50
CA SER A 352 134.91 23.42 98.45
C SER A 352 134.99 22.93 99.90
N GLU A 353 134.96 21.63 100.17
CA GLU A 353 135.23 20.99 101.45
C GLU A 353 136.72 21.13 101.78
N GLU A 354 137.60 21.03 100.76
CA GLU A 354 139.01 21.45 100.84
C GLU A 354 139.19 22.96 101.12
N GLN A 355 138.18 23.81 100.89
CA GLN A 355 138.23 25.27 101.11
C GLN A 355 137.38 25.79 102.29
N SER A 356 136.48 24.98 102.88
CA SER A 356 135.44 25.45 103.81
C SER A 356 135.56 24.94 105.25
N LEU A 357 136.74 24.46 105.66
CA LEU A 357 137.12 24.44 107.09
C LEU A 357 137.43 25.86 107.64
N GLN A 358 136.55 26.83 107.34
CA GLN A 358 136.52 28.16 107.95
C GLN A 358 135.12 28.81 107.90
N SER A 359 134.74 29.45 109.01
CA SER A 359 133.48 30.19 109.28
C SER A 359 132.22 29.35 109.62
N PHE A 360 131.18 30.02 110.15
CA PHE A 360 130.07 29.44 110.93
C PHE A 360 128.69 30.01 110.52
N SER A 361 127.60 29.28 110.85
CA SER A 361 126.35 29.80 111.49
C SER A 361 124.99 29.87 110.72
N THR A 362 123.94 29.38 111.40
CA THR A 362 122.51 29.87 111.52
C THR A 362 121.38 29.64 110.46
N ASN A 363 120.36 28.85 110.90
CA ASN A 363 118.89 29.16 111.02
C ASN A 363 117.80 28.99 109.89
N SER A 364 116.83 28.08 110.16
CA SER A 364 115.35 28.27 110.34
C SER A 364 114.26 28.35 109.21
N HIS A 365 113.32 27.38 109.25
CA HIS A 365 111.81 27.37 109.16
C HIS A 365 110.95 28.30 108.22
N SER A 366 109.81 27.78 107.65
CA SER A 366 108.39 28.10 108.06
C SER A 366 107.24 27.67 107.04
N LEU A 367 105.94 27.86 107.42
CA LEU A 367 104.62 27.55 106.76
C LEU A 367 103.53 28.65 107.05
N LEU A 368 102.27 28.57 106.53
CA LEU A 368 101.06 29.37 106.96
C LEU A 368 99.66 28.85 106.42
N CYS A 369 98.50 29.30 106.96
CA CYS A 369 97.12 28.74 106.78
C CYS A 369 95.88 29.71 106.98
N GLU A 370 94.62 29.23 106.75
CA GLU A 370 93.28 29.61 107.38
C GLU A 370 92.56 30.98 107.03
N ILE A 371 91.24 31.31 107.20
CA ILE A 371 89.88 30.68 107.49
C ILE A 371 88.69 31.70 107.20
N GLU A 372 87.39 31.30 107.03
CA GLU A 372 86.15 32.19 107.06
C GLU A 372 84.75 31.47 107.27
N GLN A 373 83.61 32.21 107.40
CA GLN A 373 82.19 31.84 107.80
C GLN A 373 81.08 32.35 106.78
N SER A 374 79.74 32.57 106.96
CA SER A 374 78.69 32.50 108.04
C SER A 374 77.20 32.21 107.55
N MET A 375 76.11 32.89 108.04
CA MET A 375 74.88 32.23 108.63
C MET A 375 73.47 32.98 108.63
N GLU A 376 72.38 32.26 109.03
CA GLU A 376 71.05 32.65 109.67
C GLU A 376 69.88 33.42 108.90
N GLN A 377 68.58 33.53 109.31
CA GLN A 377 67.53 32.66 109.97
C GLN A 377 66.07 33.29 110.11
N GLU A 378 64.95 32.49 110.11
CA GLU A 378 63.53 32.61 110.67
C GLU A 378 62.47 33.75 110.36
N GLU A 379 61.21 33.42 109.95
CA GLU A 379 59.84 33.32 110.64
C GLU A 379 59.04 34.66 110.84
N LEU A 380 57.68 34.78 110.78
CA LEU A 380 56.50 33.94 111.10
C LEU A 380 55.31 34.12 110.10
N GLU A 381 54.25 33.27 110.15
CA GLU A 381 52.78 33.59 110.04
C GLU A 381 51.92 32.34 109.67
N GLN A 382 50.90 31.99 110.47
CA GLN A 382 50.10 30.74 110.29
C GLN A 382 48.59 30.92 110.01
N GLU A 383 48.03 32.13 109.96
CA GLU A 383 46.58 32.33 109.77
C GLU A 383 46.11 32.21 108.30
N ARG A 384 47.00 31.87 107.36
CA ARG A 384 46.77 31.97 105.90
C ARG A 384 46.23 30.70 105.21
N GLU A 385 45.73 29.73 105.97
CA GLU A 385 45.47 28.37 105.44
C GLU A 385 44.00 27.92 105.43
N GLN A 386 43.12 28.50 106.26
CA GLN A 386 41.73 28.00 106.35
C GLN A 386 40.83 28.45 105.17
N LEU A 387 41.06 29.64 104.61
CA LEU A 387 40.44 30.10 103.35
C LEU A 387 40.95 29.36 102.10
N ARG A 388 41.90 28.43 102.25
CA ARG A 388 42.70 27.89 101.15
C ARG A 388 42.17 26.58 100.58
N LEU A 389 41.46 25.81 101.40
CA LEU A 389 40.93 24.48 101.04
C LEU A 389 39.75 24.59 100.05
N GLN A 390 38.83 25.54 100.25
CA GLN A 390 37.66 25.70 99.37
C GLN A 390 38.01 26.12 97.94
N LEU A 391 39.14 26.81 97.73
CA LEU A 391 39.63 27.16 96.39
C LEU A 391 40.17 25.94 95.63
N TRP A 392 40.68 24.94 96.35
CA TRP A 392 41.27 23.72 95.80
C TRP A 392 40.19 22.73 95.33
N GLU A 393 39.12 22.55 96.11
CA GLU A 393 38.01 21.66 95.76
C GLU A 393 37.33 22.07 94.44
N ALA A 394 37.08 23.38 94.24
CA ALA A 394 36.51 23.91 93.01
C ALA A 394 37.42 23.70 91.78
N TYR A 395 38.74 23.85 91.95
CA TYR A 395 39.73 23.61 90.89
C TYR A 395 39.79 22.13 90.49
N CYS A 396 39.74 21.20 91.46
CA CYS A 396 39.73 19.76 91.21
C CYS A 396 38.47 19.30 90.42
N GLN A 397 37.30 19.87 90.69
CA GLN A 397 36.07 19.53 89.98
C GLN A 397 36.12 19.92 88.50
N VAL A 398 36.59 21.13 88.16
CA VAL A 398 36.75 21.56 86.75
C VAL A 398 37.78 20.70 86.02
N ARG A 399 38.89 20.34 86.68
CA ARG A 399 39.93 19.48 86.10
C ARG A 399 39.43 18.06 85.80
N SER A 400 38.52 17.52 86.62
CA SER A 400 37.85 16.23 86.38
C SER A 400 36.94 16.27 85.14
N ILE A 401 36.15 17.33 84.95
CA ILE A 401 35.29 17.46 83.76
C ILE A 401 36.14 17.54 82.48
N CYS A 402 37.25 18.29 82.52
CA CYS A 402 38.19 18.41 81.40
C CYS A 402 38.99 17.13 81.09
N SER A 403 39.06 16.15 82.00
CA SER A 403 39.61 14.82 81.71
C SER A 403 38.54 13.87 81.15
N HIS A 404 37.30 13.90 81.65
CA HIS A 404 36.21 13.09 81.11
C HIS A 404 35.88 13.44 79.65
N LEU A 405 35.88 14.74 79.31
CA LEU A 405 35.70 15.19 77.92
C LEU A 405 36.88 14.83 76.99
N ARG A 406 38.06 14.52 77.54
CA ARG A 406 39.26 14.11 76.79
C ARG A 406 39.42 12.58 76.71
N GLY A 407 38.62 11.82 77.46
CA GLY A 407 38.65 10.36 77.52
C GLY A 407 37.59 9.66 76.67
N ASN A 408 36.68 10.40 76.04
CA ASN A 408 35.58 9.84 75.25
C ASN A 408 35.89 9.73 73.74
N ASP A 409 37.01 10.27 73.26
CA ASP A 409 37.46 10.15 71.87
C ASP A 409 38.06 8.75 71.61
N ILE A 410 37.25 7.70 71.75
CA ILE A 410 37.65 6.28 71.53
C ILE A 410 37.55 5.91 70.03
N THR A 411 38.11 6.80 69.20
CA THR A 411 38.55 6.59 67.80
C THR A 411 39.63 7.66 67.56
N ASP A 412 40.85 7.36 67.13
CA ASP A 412 41.30 6.22 66.33
C ASP A 412 42.72 5.74 66.75
N SER A 413 43.09 4.51 66.39
CA SER A 413 44.37 3.87 66.77
C SER A 413 45.40 3.88 65.64
N ALA A 414 46.16 4.98 65.50
CA ALA A 414 47.31 5.01 64.59
C ALA A 414 48.45 5.94 65.07
N LEU A 415 49.67 5.39 65.02
CA LEU A 415 50.98 6.07 65.06
C LEU A 415 51.45 6.75 66.37
N SER A 416 52.53 6.20 66.92
CA SER A 416 53.55 6.91 67.70
C SER A 416 54.15 8.10 66.90
N THR A 417 54.85 9.09 67.45
CA THR A 417 55.91 8.99 68.49
C THR A 417 56.22 10.39 69.05
N ASP A 418 57.02 10.43 70.13
CA ASP A 418 57.85 11.55 70.59
C ASP A 418 57.16 12.79 71.20
N SER A 419 57.18 12.85 72.53
CA SER A 419 57.72 14.00 73.28
C SER A 419 58.00 13.58 74.72
N SER A 420 59.28 13.44 75.08
CA SER A 420 59.71 13.10 76.45
C SER A 420 60.12 14.34 77.25
N MET A 421 59.42 14.60 78.35
CA MET A 421 59.83 15.34 79.58
C MET A 421 58.55 15.38 80.44
N ASP A 422 58.43 14.68 81.56
CA ASP A 422 59.26 14.75 82.78
C ASP A 422 59.23 16.15 83.42
N GLU A 423 58.37 16.31 84.42
CA GLU A 423 58.83 16.61 85.78
C GLU A 423 57.74 16.23 86.81
N SER A 424 58.21 16.00 88.04
CA SER A 424 57.49 15.58 89.23
C SER A 424 56.44 16.62 89.65
N SER A 425 55.21 16.24 90.00
CA SER A 425 54.86 15.53 91.25
C SER A 425 55.25 16.23 92.56
N GLU A 426 55.69 17.50 92.54
CA GLU A 426 55.79 18.35 93.74
C GLU A 426 54.83 19.54 93.70
N THR A 427 53.73 19.47 94.47
CA THR A 427 53.01 20.64 95.03
C THR A 427 51.99 20.17 96.09
N SER A 428 52.45 19.39 97.08
CA SER A 428 51.65 19.03 98.27
C SER A 428 51.52 20.20 99.26
N SER A 429 51.30 21.41 98.75
CA SER A 429 50.97 22.61 99.49
C SER A 429 50.20 23.53 98.55
N ALA A 430 49.08 24.10 99.00
CA ALA A 430 48.28 25.00 98.18
C ALA A 430 48.93 26.39 97.97
N LYS A 431 50.25 26.54 98.26
CA LYS A 431 50.92 27.85 98.35
C LYS A 431 50.91 28.65 97.04
N ASP A 432 50.82 27.96 95.90
CA ASP A 432 50.78 28.56 94.57
C ASP A 432 49.58 28.07 93.74
N VAL A 433 48.53 28.89 93.73
CA VAL A 433 47.48 28.86 92.69
C VAL A 433 47.60 30.17 91.92
N PRO A 434 48.23 30.18 90.73
CA PRO A 434 48.40 31.41 89.96
C PRO A 434 47.04 32.00 89.56
N THR A 435 46.92 33.33 89.68
CA THR A 435 45.70 34.12 89.44
C THR A 435 45.30 34.11 87.94
N GLY A 436 44.81 32.96 87.48
CA GLY A 436 44.48 32.70 86.08
C GLY A 436 44.32 31.21 85.73
N SER A 437 44.82 30.26 86.52
CA SER A 437 44.76 28.83 86.19
C SER A 437 43.32 28.30 86.01
N LEU A 438 42.40 28.74 86.88
CA LEU A 438 40.97 28.41 86.82
C LEU A 438 40.26 29.09 85.63
N GLN A 439 40.75 30.25 85.19
CA GLN A 439 40.24 30.92 84.00
C GLN A 439 40.72 30.23 82.71
N SER A 440 41.97 29.75 82.68
CA SER A 440 42.49 28.91 81.60
C SER A 440 41.74 27.59 81.47
N SER A 441 41.43 26.89 82.57
CA SER A 441 40.66 25.64 82.50
C SER A 441 39.21 25.85 82.06
N LEU A 442 38.57 26.97 82.42
CA LEU A 442 37.25 27.33 81.88
C LEU A 442 37.28 27.71 80.39
N LEU A 443 38.37 28.31 79.91
CA LEU A 443 38.57 28.58 78.48
C LEU A 443 38.84 27.29 77.69
N GLU A 444 39.62 26.36 78.26
CA GLU A 444 39.87 25.04 77.66
C GLU A 444 38.57 24.22 77.60
N LEU A 445 37.78 24.22 78.68
CA LEU A 445 36.44 23.60 78.71
C LEU A 445 35.55 24.16 77.59
N ARG A 446 35.46 25.49 77.47
CA ARG A 446 34.68 26.15 76.41
C ARG A 446 35.13 25.75 75.01
N ARG A 447 36.44 25.63 74.77
CA ARG A 447 37.00 25.17 73.48
C ARG A 447 36.62 23.72 73.19
N LEU A 448 36.71 22.82 74.18
CA LEU A 448 36.33 21.42 74.02
C LEU A 448 34.83 21.26 73.74
N THR A 449 33.96 22.02 74.43
CA THR A 449 32.52 22.02 74.14
C THR A 449 32.20 22.55 72.74
N GLN A 450 32.92 23.57 72.25
CA GLN A 450 32.75 24.08 70.89
C GLN A 450 33.17 23.03 69.85
N ASN A 451 34.36 22.42 69.99
CA ASN A 451 34.84 21.38 69.09
C ASN A 451 33.87 20.19 68.98
N LEU A 452 33.19 19.82 70.07
CA LEU A 452 32.19 18.75 70.08
C LEU A 452 30.87 19.13 69.38
N LEU A 453 30.53 20.42 69.31
CA LEU A 453 29.39 20.90 68.52
C LEU A 453 29.75 20.91 67.03
N ASP A 454 30.85 21.57 66.68
CA ASP A 454 31.35 21.69 65.31
C ASP A 454 31.62 20.30 64.68
N GLY A 455 32.15 19.36 65.46
CA GLY A 455 32.33 17.96 65.06
C GLY A 455 31.02 17.23 64.76
N ASN A 456 29.98 17.43 65.58
CA ASN A 456 28.65 16.83 65.34
C ASN A 456 27.95 17.45 64.12
N GLU A 457 28.13 18.74 63.83
CA GLU A 457 27.63 19.33 62.58
C GLU A 457 28.31 18.68 61.35
N SER A 458 29.62 18.38 61.44
CA SER A 458 30.35 17.71 60.35
C SER A 458 29.89 16.28 60.09
N THR A 459 29.59 15.48 61.13
CA THR A 459 29.10 14.10 60.97
C THR A 459 27.65 14.08 60.47
N ILE A 460 26.80 15.01 60.92
CA ILE A 460 25.44 15.19 60.39
C ILE A 460 25.47 15.59 58.91
N ALA A 461 26.41 16.44 58.48
CA ALA A 461 26.59 16.81 57.08
C ALA A 461 27.03 15.61 56.20
N LEU A 462 27.96 14.79 56.68
CA LEU A 462 28.41 13.58 55.97
C LEU A 462 27.28 12.54 55.85
N LEU A 463 26.57 12.25 56.94
CA LEU A 463 25.41 11.34 56.92
C LEU A 463 24.28 11.87 56.01
N SER A 464 24.09 13.19 55.94
CA SER A 464 23.12 13.81 55.03
C SER A 464 23.53 13.64 53.56
N LEU A 465 24.82 13.76 53.24
CA LEU A 465 25.36 13.48 51.90
C LEU A 465 25.22 12.00 51.52
N GLU A 466 25.50 11.08 52.45
CA GLU A 466 25.35 9.64 52.25
C GLU A 466 23.89 9.22 52.03
N VAL A 467 22.95 9.81 52.79
CA VAL A 467 21.50 9.63 52.60
C VAL A 467 21.03 10.23 51.27
N CYS A 468 21.57 11.37 50.82
CA CYS A 468 21.29 11.91 49.50
C CYS A 468 21.84 11.02 48.38
N SER A 469 23.08 10.56 48.47
CA SER A 469 23.68 9.62 47.51
C SER A 469 22.87 8.32 47.41
N SER A 470 22.50 7.74 48.55
CA SER A 470 21.68 6.53 48.64
C SER A 470 20.27 6.74 48.07
N ARG A 471 19.71 7.95 48.19
CA ARG A 471 18.42 8.33 47.58
C ARG A 471 18.54 8.44 46.07
N GLU A 472 19.54 9.17 45.55
CA GLU A 472 19.77 9.27 44.12
C GLU A 472 20.05 7.90 43.48
N GLU A 473 20.77 7.02 44.17
CA GLU A 473 21.00 5.64 43.71
C GLU A 473 19.69 4.82 43.69
N ASN A 474 18.82 4.97 44.69
CA ASN A 474 17.48 4.37 44.66
C ASN A 474 16.60 4.94 43.54
N GLU A 475 16.68 6.24 43.26
CA GLU A 475 15.92 6.89 42.18
C GLU A 475 16.46 6.48 40.81
N ARG A 476 17.79 6.33 40.65
CA ARG A 476 18.42 5.71 39.46
C ARG A 476 17.98 4.25 39.29
N LEU A 477 17.98 3.45 40.35
CA LEU A 477 17.53 2.04 40.29
C LEU A 477 16.04 1.91 39.99
N ARG A 478 15.18 2.82 40.46
CA ARG A 478 13.78 2.90 40.03
C ARG A 478 13.66 3.27 38.56
N ALA A 479 14.33 4.32 38.10
CA ALA A 479 14.31 4.71 36.69
C ALA A 479 14.77 3.54 35.79
N MET A 480 15.83 2.82 36.15
CA MET A 480 16.28 1.62 35.43
C MET A 480 15.30 0.44 35.50
N SER A 481 14.42 0.38 36.51
CA SER A 481 13.35 -0.63 36.62
C SER A 481 12.04 -0.20 35.93
N GLU A 482 11.82 1.09 35.73
CA GLU A 482 10.69 1.64 34.97
C GLU A 482 11.01 1.65 33.47
N VAL A 483 12.27 1.85 33.08
CA VAL A 483 12.82 1.59 31.73
C VAL A 483 13.01 0.07 31.51
N GLN A 484 11.96 -0.70 31.82
CA GLN A 484 11.89 -2.13 31.53
C GLN A 484 11.54 -2.38 30.05
N GLU A 485 12.39 -1.90 29.14
CA GLU A 485 12.33 -2.28 27.72
C GLU A 485 12.12 -3.80 27.48
N PRO A 486 12.77 -4.75 28.19
CA PRO A 486 12.49 -6.17 28.00
C PRO A 486 11.03 -6.58 28.28
N ASN A 487 10.28 -5.82 29.09
CA ASN A 487 8.85 -6.04 29.32
C ASN A 487 8.02 -5.50 28.15
N GLU A 488 8.34 -4.31 27.65
CA GLU A 488 7.66 -3.74 26.46
C GLU A 488 7.96 -4.54 25.18
N GLN A 489 9.21 -4.98 24.99
CA GLN A 489 9.63 -5.86 23.91
C GLN A 489 8.96 -7.24 24.00
N LEU A 490 8.85 -7.82 25.21
CA LEU A 490 8.10 -9.06 25.44
C LEU A 490 6.61 -8.88 25.13
N GLN A 491 6.01 -7.75 25.52
CA GLN A 491 4.62 -7.44 25.19
C GLN A 491 4.42 -7.22 23.69
N SER A 492 5.36 -6.59 22.97
CA SER A 492 5.32 -6.52 21.50
C SER A 492 5.37 -7.92 20.91
N ALA A 493 6.35 -8.74 21.28
CA ALA A 493 6.48 -10.11 20.79
C ALA A 493 5.24 -10.98 21.07
N ILE A 494 4.52 -10.74 22.18
CA ILE A 494 3.22 -11.38 22.47
C ILE A 494 2.14 -10.89 21.49
N ARG A 495 2.03 -9.57 21.25
CA ARG A 495 1.10 -9.01 20.25
C ARG A 495 1.40 -9.55 18.86
N ASP A 496 2.66 -9.50 18.42
CA ASP A 496 3.13 -9.97 17.11
C ASP A 496 2.84 -11.47 16.91
N ARG A 497 3.04 -12.29 17.96
CA ARG A 497 2.66 -13.71 17.99
C ARG A 497 1.16 -13.90 17.84
N ASP A 498 0.35 -13.14 18.58
CA ASP A 498 -1.10 -13.31 18.59
C ASP A 498 -1.76 -12.81 17.30
N ASP A 499 -1.20 -11.76 16.69
CA ASP A 499 -1.49 -11.30 15.34
C ASP A 499 -1.13 -12.36 14.28
N ALA A 500 0.03 -13.02 14.41
CA ALA A 500 0.42 -14.11 13.53
C ALA A 500 -0.51 -15.34 13.68
N ILE A 501 -0.98 -15.63 14.90
CA ILE A 501 -1.98 -16.66 15.18
C ILE A 501 -3.34 -16.29 14.57
N ALA A 502 -3.75 -15.01 14.63
CA ALA A 502 -4.98 -14.53 14.00
C ALA A 502 -4.91 -14.64 12.47
N LYS A 503 -3.82 -14.17 11.86
CA LYS A 503 -3.55 -14.27 10.41
C LYS A 503 -3.51 -15.74 9.97
N LYS A 504 -2.86 -16.62 10.74
CA LYS A 504 -2.88 -18.07 10.49
C LYS A 504 -4.31 -18.64 10.49
N LYS A 505 -5.12 -18.34 11.51
CA LYS A 505 -6.51 -18.83 11.61
C LYS A 505 -7.37 -18.35 10.44
N ALA A 506 -7.19 -17.10 9.98
CA ALA A 506 -7.88 -16.59 8.81
C ALA A 506 -7.53 -17.37 7.53
N VAL A 507 -6.25 -17.67 7.31
CA VAL A 507 -5.78 -18.51 6.19
C VAL A 507 -6.28 -19.96 6.31
N GLU A 508 -6.34 -20.52 7.53
CA GLU A 508 -6.91 -21.86 7.76
C GLU A 508 -8.42 -21.92 7.46
N LEU A 509 -9.17 -20.84 7.74
CA LEU A 509 -10.59 -20.72 7.39
C LEU A 509 -10.82 -20.59 5.87
N GLU A 510 -10.06 -19.73 5.19
CA GLU A 510 -10.17 -19.60 3.73
C GLU A 510 -9.71 -20.89 3.01
N LEU A 511 -8.69 -21.59 3.54
CA LEU A 511 -8.31 -22.92 3.03
C LEU A 511 -9.42 -23.96 3.22
N ALA A 512 -10.13 -23.95 4.36
CA ALA A 512 -11.26 -24.83 4.60
C ALA A 512 -12.45 -24.51 3.66
N LYS A 513 -12.71 -23.23 3.40
CA LYS A 513 -13.71 -22.74 2.44
C LYS A 513 -13.38 -23.16 1.00
N CYS A 514 -12.17 -22.87 0.50
CA CYS A 514 -11.71 -23.33 -0.81
C CYS A 514 -11.79 -24.87 -0.96
N LYS A 515 -11.55 -25.63 0.12
CA LYS A 515 -11.74 -27.10 0.11
C LYS A 515 -13.20 -27.50 -0.02
N ILE A 516 -14.13 -26.81 0.64
CA ILE A 516 -15.59 -27.01 0.48
C ILE A 516 -16.01 -26.66 -0.94
N ASP A 517 -15.53 -25.54 -1.49
CA ASP A 517 -15.82 -25.10 -2.85
C ASP A 517 -15.37 -26.15 -3.88
N ILE A 518 -14.12 -26.64 -3.76
CA ILE A 518 -13.59 -27.75 -4.58
C ILE A 518 -14.41 -29.04 -4.42
N MET A 519 -14.86 -29.38 -3.21
CA MET A 519 -15.72 -30.56 -3.00
C MET A 519 -17.10 -30.37 -3.66
N SER A 520 -17.68 -29.17 -3.62
CA SER A 520 -18.95 -28.86 -4.27
C SER A 520 -18.85 -28.89 -5.80
N LEU A 521 -17.77 -28.34 -6.37
CA LEU A 521 -17.51 -28.35 -7.80
C LEU A 521 -17.23 -29.77 -8.32
N ASN A 522 -16.54 -30.60 -7.54
CA ASN A 522 -16.36 -32.02 -7.87
C ASN A 522 -17.69 -32.79 -7.86
N SER A 523 -18.63 -32.46 -6.96
CA SER A 523 -19.99 -33.04 -7.01
C SER A 523 -20.69 -32.63 -8.29
N GLN A 524 -20.76 -31.32 -8.59
CA GLN A 524 -21.40 -30.79 -9.80
C GLN A 524 -20.80 -31.39 -11.09
N LEU A 525 -19.48 -31.63 -11.11
CA LEU A 525 -18.81 -32.28 -12.23
C LEU A 525 -19.21 -33.76 -12.36
N LEU A 526 -19.31 -34.50 -11.25
CA LEU A 526 -19.79 -35.89 -11.27
C LEU A 526 -21.26 -35.96 -11.70
N ASP A 527 -22.11 -35.04 -11.22
CA ASP A 527 -23.52 -34.94 -11.60
C ASP A 527 -23.67 -34.62 -13.10
N ALA A 528 -22.87 -33.69 -13.63
CA ALA A 528 -22.84 -33.36 -15.06
C ALA A 528 -22.31 -34.52 -15.92
N ILE A 529 -21.32 -35.27 -15.44
CA ILE A 529 -20.84 -36.49 -16.11
C ILE A 529 -21.93 -37.57 -16.15
N GLN A 530 -22.68 -37.76 -15.06
CA GLN A 530 -23.81 -38.69 -15.01
C GLN A 530 -24.95 -38.27 -15.95
N GLN A 531 -25.31 -36.98 -15.97
CA GLN A 531 -26.30 -36.45 -16.92
C GLN A 531 -25.87 -36.68 -18.37
N LYS A 532 -24.59 -36.41 -18.69
CA LYS A 532 -24.05 -36.67 -20.03
C LYS A 532 -24.05 -38.16 -20.38
N LEU A 533 -23.69 -39.04 -19.45
CA LEU A 533 -23.73 -40.50 -19.62
C LEU A 533 -25.15 -40.97 -19.97
N ASN A 534 -26.14 -40.52 -19.19
CA ASN A 534 -27.54 -40.86 -19.39
C ASN A 534 -28.06 -40.38 -20.75
N LEU A 535 -27.68 -39.18 -21.18
CA LEU A 535 -28.01 -38.66 -22.51
C LEU A 535 -27.34 -39.46 -23.64
N SER A 536 -26.08 -39.86 -23.49
CA SER A 536 -25.43 -40.76 -24.48
C SER A 536 -26.12 -42.13 -24.56
N GLN A 537 -26.53 -42.71 -23.43
CA GLN A 537 -27.27 -43.98 -23.42
C GLN A 537 -28.66 -43.86 -24.08
N GLN A 538 -29.34 -42.72 -23.90
CA GLN A 538 -30.60 -42.44 -24.60
C GLN A 538 -30.40 -42.27 -26.11
N LEU A 539 -29.30 -41.64 -26.53
CA LEU A 539 -28.95 -41.51 -27.95
C LEU A 539 -28.54 -42.84 -28.58
N GLU A 540 -27.80 -43.68 -27.86
CA GLU A 540 -27.44 -45.05 -28.28
C GLU A 540 -28.70 -45.93 -28.43
N ALA A 541 -29.61 -45.90 -27.45
CA ALA A 541 -30.88 -46.61 -27.54
C ALA A 541 -31.76 -46.12 -28.70
N TRP A 542 -31.83 -44.80 -28.93
CA TRP A 542 -32.56 -44.24 -30.07
C TRP A 542 -31.91 -44.60 -31.42
N GLN A 543 -30.58 -44.66 -31.50
CA GLN A 543 -29.88 -45.16 -32.69
C GLN A 543 -30.20 -46.63 -32.94
N ASP A 544 -30.17 -47.49 -31.92
CA ASP A 544 -30.55 -48.91 -32.04
C ASP A 544 -32.01 -49.08 -32.53
N ASP A 545 -32.95 -48.31 -32.00
CA ASP A 545 -34.35 -48.35 -32.45
C ASP A 545 -34.53 -47.79 -33.87
N MET A 546 -33.79 -46.76 -34.26
CA MET A 546 -33.77 -46.27 -35.64
C MET A 546 -33.15 -47.29 -36.61
N HIS A 547 -32.07 -47.98 -36.22
CA HIS A 547 -31.50 -49.08 -37.01
C HIS A 547 -32.52 -50.22 -37.17
N ARG A 548 -33.22 -50.62 -36.10
CA ARG A 548 -34.30 -51.62 -36.16
C ARG A 548 -35.43 -51.20 -37.11
N VAL A 549 -35.83 -49.92 -37.10
CA VAL A 549 -36.85 -49.40 -38.03
C VAL A 549 -36.35 -49.40 -39.48
N ILE A 550 -35.07 -49.08 -39.73
CA ILE A 550 -34.47 -49.15 -41.07
C ILE A 550 -34.38 -50.61 -41.54
N ASP A 551 -33.90 -51.53 -40.71
CA ASP A 551 -33.82 -52.96 -41.02
C ASP A 551 -35.22 -53.55 -41.29
N GLN A 552 -36.23 -53.19 -40.49
CA GLN A 552 -37.62 -53.59 -40.70
C GLN A 552 -38.16 -53.05 -42.04
N GLN A 553 -37.97 -51.76 -42.34
CA GLN A 553 -38.37 -51.18 -43.63
C GLN A 553 -37.63 -51.81 -44.82
N LEU A 554 -36.37 -52.20 -44.66
CA LEU A 554 -35.63 -52.93 -45.69
C LEU A 554 -36.20 -54.34 -45.87
N MET A 555 -36.46 -55.07 -44.79
CA MET A 555 -37.05 -56.41 -44.85
C MET A 555 -38.46 -56.41 -45.43
N ASP A 556 -39.29 -55.42 -45.09
CA ASP A 556 -40.63 -55.27 -45.63
C ASP A 556 -40.61 -54.94 -47.13
N LYS A 557 -39.76 -53.99 -47.56
CA LYS A 557 -39.54 -53.68 -48.99
C LYS A 557 -39.06 -54.89 -49.79
N HIS A 558 -38.07 -55.63 -49.28
CA HIS A 558 -37.67 -56.89 -49.92
C HIS A 558 -38.86 -57.86 -49.97
N GLN A 559 -39.67 -57.98 -48.92
CA GLN A 559 -40.83 -58.87 -48.92
C GLN A 559 -41.98 -58.41 -49.86
N GLU A 560 -42.04 -57.13 -50.20
CA GLU A 560 -42.90 -56.58 -51.27
C GLU A 560 -42.32 -56.91 -52.65
N GLU A 561 -41.02 -56.62 -52.90
CA GLU A 561 -40.31 -56.97 -54.14
C GLU A 561 -40.35 -58.49 -54.44
N TRP A 562 -40.25 -59.33 -53.41
CA TRP A 562 -40.40 -60.79 -53.51
C TRP A 562 -41.86 -61.28 -53.59
N ARG A 563 -42.86 -60.42 -53.31
CA ARG A 563 -44.28 -60.71 -53.58
C ARG A 563 -44.68 -60.37 -55.02
N ASP A 564 -44.10 -59.30 -55.58
CA ASP A 564 -44.43 -58.78 -56.92
C ASP A 564 -43.66 -59.45 -58.08
N ALA A 565 -43.15 -60.68 -57.89
CA ALA A 565 -42.27 -61.37 -58.85
C ALA A 565 -42.91 -62.59 -59.60
N PRO A 566 -43.70 -62.38 -60.66
CA PRO A 566 -44.12 -63.45 -61.57
C PRO A 566 -43.37 -63.46 -62.92
N TYR A 567 -42.74 -64.61 -63.23
CA TYR A 567 -42.53 -65.22 -64.56
C TYR A 567 -42.18 -64.39 -65.83
N SER A 568 -41.23 -64.95 -66.62
CA SER A 568 -40.89 -64.68 -68.04
C SER A 568 -39.75 -63.66 -68.29
N PHE A 569 -38.87 -63.81 -69.29
CA PHE A 569 -38.50 -64.95 -70.14
C PHE A 569 -37.08 -64.70 -70.76
N SER A 570 -36.48 -65.74 -71.35
CA SER A 570 -35.14 -65.77 -71.96
C SER A 570 -34.86 -64.74 -73.06
N GLY A 571 -33.61 -64.25 -73.12
CA GLY A 571 -32.99 -63.56 -74.27
C GLY A 571 -31.47 -63.73 -74.22
N ALA A 572 -30.78 -63.84 -75.36
CA ALA A 572 -29.38 -64.30 -75.42
C ALA A 572 -28.41 -63.31 -76.12
N GLY A 573 -27.14 -63.29 -75.69
CA GLY A 573 -26.08 -62.50 -76.33
C GLY A 573 -24.67 -62.65 -75.72
N VAL A 574 -23.75 -63.21 -76.53
CA VAL A 574 -22.26 -63.19 -76.49
C VAL A 574 -21.66 -61.97 -75.73
N GLY A 575 -20.62 -62.02 -74.87
CA GLY A 575 -19.46 -62.92 -74.67
C GLY A 575 -18.14 -62.30 -75.23
N PRO A 576 -16.90 -62.71 -74.86
CA PRO A 576 -16.41 -63.51 -73.72
C PRO A 576 -15.11 -62.94 -73.02
N ARG A 577 -14.52 -63.71 -72.07
CA ARG A 577 -13.08 -63.68 -71.63
C ARG A 577 -12.60 -62.48 -70.76
N ALA A 578 -11.58 -62.61 -69.87
CA ALA A 578 -10.80 -63.78 -69.41
C ALA A 578 -10.09 -63.55 -68.04
N HIS A 579 -9.79 -64.65 -67.32
CA HIS A 579 -8.67 -64.86 -66.35
C HIS A 579 -8.51 -63.92 -65.13
N SER A 580 -7.98 -64.33 -63.95
CA SER A 580 -7.67 -65.65 -63.36
C SER A 580 -7.21 -65.52 -61.89
N GLY A 581 -7.44 -66.54 -61.05
CA GLY A 581 -6.54 -66.85 -59.91
C GLY A 581 -7.07 -66.62 -58.48
N PRO A 582 -7.20 -67.68 -57.66
CA PRO A 582 -7.44 -67.63 -56.20
C PRO A 582 -6.22 -68.16 -55.39
N PRO A 583 -6.27 -68.47 -54.07
CA PRO A 583 -7.00 -67.89 -52.92
C PRO A 583 -6.12 -67.67 -51.64
N SER A 584 -6.76 -67.23 -50.54
CA SER A 584 -6.50 -67.66 -49.13
C SER A 584 -5.27 -67.16 -48.36
N ARG A 585 -5.50 -66.45 -47.23
CA ARG A 585 -5.35 -66.96 -45.83
C ARG A 585 -5.58 -65.87 -44.74
N ARG A 586 -6.16 -66.27 -43.60
CA ARG A 586 -6.05 -65.61 -42.26
C ARG A 586 -4.85 -66.28 -41.47
N PRO A 587 -4.42 -65.89 -40.24
CA PRO A 587 -4.90 -64.83 -39.30
C PRO A 587 -3.78 -64.00 -38.57
N HIS A 588 -4.20 -63.12 -37.63
CA HIS A 588 -3.52 -62.56 -36.42
C HIS A 588 -1.97 -62.51 -36.26
N ARG A 589 -1.41 -61.33 -35.87
CA ARG A 589 -1.01 -60.98 -34.46
C ARG A 589 -0.18 -59.66 -34.31
N LEU A 590 -0.54 -58.88 -33.26
CA LEU A 590 0.30 -58.14 -32.27
C LEU A 590 1.37 -57.08 -32.67
N SER A 591 1.77 -56.30 -31.63
CA SER A 591 2.76 -55.20 -31.55
C SER A 591 2.46 -53.96 -32.41
N ASP A 592 2.27 -52.75 -31.88
CA ASP A 592 2.95 -51.95 -30.82
C ASP A 592 4.21 -51.21 -31.30
N ARG A 593 4.20 -49.89 -31.08
CA ARG A 593 5.24 -48.87 -31.37
C ARG A 593 5.57 -48.66 -32.87
N ASP A 594 5.94 -47.45 -33.32
CA ASP A 594 6.44 -46.30 -32.55
C ASP A 594 6.21 -44.90 -33.22
N LYS A 595 6.14 -43.88 -32.35
CA LYS A 595 6.51 -42.45 -32.54
C LYS A 595 5.94 -41.54 -33.69
N ARG A 596 5.09 -40.61 -33.22
CA ARG A 596 5.21 -39.12 -33.34
C ARG A 596 4.85 -38.43 -34.67
N LEU A 597 4.69 -37.10 -34.55
CA LEU A 597 4.14 -36.12 -35.50
C LEU A 597 2.62 -36.26 -35.68
N PHE A 598 1.75 -35.25 -35.49
CA PHE A 598 1.96 -33.82 -35.21
C PHE A 598 1.17 -33.34 -33.97
N SER A 599 1.62 -32.23 -33.38
CA SER A 599 0.96 -31.57 -32.25
C SER A 599 0.60 -30.12 -32.60
N PHE A 600 -0.70 -29.82 -32.70
CA PHE A 600 -1.21 -28.46 -32.83
C PHE A 600 -2.51 -28.27 -32.04
N PHE A 601 -2.38 -28.03 -30.73
CA PHE A 601 -3.38 -27.27 -29.99
C PHE A 601 -2.93 -25.80 -29.99
N LYS A 602 -3.62 -24.94 -30.74
CA LYS A 602 -3.43 -23.49 -30.61
C LYS A 602 -4.34 -22.99 -29.50
N LYS A 603 -3.73 -22.52 -28.42
CA LYS A 603 -4.39 -21.91 -27.28
C LYS A 603 -4.90 -20.52 -27.66
N ASN A 604 -6.15 -20.23 -27.31
CA ASN A 604 -6.51 -19.11 -26.44
C ASN A 604 -7.31 -19.73 -25.30
#